data_AF-A0A949WYJ2-F1
#
_entry.id   AF-A0A949WYJ2-F1
#
_cell.length_a   1.000
_cell.length_b   1.000
_cell.length_c   1.000
_cell.angle_alpha   90.00
_cell.angle_beta   90.00
_cell.angle_gamma   90.00
#
_symmetry.space_group_name_H-M   'P 1'
#
loop_
_entity.id
_entity.type
_entity.pdbx_description
1 polymer ?
#
loop_
_entity_poly.entity_id
_entity_poly.type
_entity_poly.pdbx_seq_one_letter_code
_entity_poly.pdbx_strand_id
1 'polypeptide(L)'
;VTAVQPPGRFGAMDLQHNRITSFREKPQGDGGWINGGFFVLSPKAMDYVEGDDTVWERGPLERLAADGQLSAFRHGGFWQPMDTLRDRTLLEGLWASGRAPWKVWE
;
A
#
# COMPACT_ATOMS: atom_id res chain seq x y z
N VAL A 1 -9.03 -7.17 -1.14
CA VAL A 1 -7.77 -6.46 -1.38
C VAL A 1 -7.00 -6.30 -0.09
N THR A 2 -5.67 -6.45 -0.11
CA THR A 2 -4.83 -6.11 1.03
C THR A 2 -4.70 -4.60 1.12
N ALA A 3 -5.22 -4.02 2.20
CA ALA A 3 -5.07 -2.62 2.55
C ALA A 3 -3.81 -2.44 3.39
N VAL A 4 -2.97 -1.49 3.01
CA VAL A 4 -1.69 -1.20 3.66
C VAL A 4 -1.61 0.29 4.00
N GLN A 5 -0.72 0.65 4.93
CA GLN A 5 -0.39 2.04 5.20
C GLN A 5 1.01 2.34 4.69
N PRO A 6 1.15 3.23 3.69
CA PRO A 6 2.48 3.58 3.20
C PRO A 6 3.26 4.31 4.28
N PRO A 7 4.61 4.23 4.28
CA PRO A 7 5.42 5.10 5.11
C PRO A 7 5.12 6.57 4.77
N GLY A 8 5.05 7.42 5.79
CA GLY A 8 4.86 8.86 5.59
C GLY A 8 5.92 9.41 4.64
N ARG A 9 5.50 10.09 3.57
CA ARG A 9 6.43 10.72 2.62
C ARG A 9 7.10 11.96 3.21
N PHE A 10 6.38 12.66 4.08
CA PHE A 10 6.78 13.92 4.69
C PHE A 10 6.78 13.81 6.21
N GLY A 11 7.46 14.75 6.88
CA GLY A 11 7.35 14.92 8.31
C GLY A 11 5.95 15.40 8.68
N ALA A 12 5.33 14.76 9.66
CA ALA A 12 4.07 15.19 10.25
C ALA A 12 4.34 16.18 11.37
N MET A 13 3.50 17.21 11.47
CA MET A 13 3.61 18.26 12.47
C MET A 13 2.26 18.47 13.16
N ASP A 14 2.27 18.43 14.50
CA ASP A 14 1.11 18.83 15.29
C ASP A 14 1.22 20.32 15.61
N LEU A 15 0.22 21.09 15.17
CA LEU A 15 0.16 22.54 15.35
C LEU A 15 -0.90 22.91 16.40
N GLN A 16 -0.54 23.77 17.34
CA GLN A 16 -1.49 24.53 18.16
C GLN A 16 -1.34 26.01 17.80
N HIS A 17 -2.35 26.56 17.12
CA HIS A 17 -2.24 27.86 16.43
C HIS A 17 -1.05 27.86 15.46
N ASN A 18 -0.09 28.77 15.66
CA ASN A 18 1.14 28.88 14.86
C ASN A 18 2.35 28.22 15.53
N ARG A 19 2.16 27.48 16.63
CA ARG A 19 3.24 26.81 17.36
C ARG A 19 3.25 25.32 17.04
N ILE A 20 4.38 24.82 16.57
CA ILE A 20 4.63 23.39 16.41
C ILE A 20 4.80 22.79 17.81
N THR A 21 3.95 21.81 18.13
CA THR A 21 3.94 21.09 19.41
C THR A 21 4.57 19.71 19.30
N SER A 22 4.56 19.11 18.10
CA SER A 22 5.26 17.86 17.79
C SER A 22 5.72 17.86 16.33
N PHE A 23 6.85 17.20 16.06
CA PHE A 23 7.35 16.92 14.71
C PHE A 23 7.76 15.45 14.67
N ARG A 24 7.22 14.67 13.73
CA ARG A 24 7.64 13.29 13.46
C ARG A 24 8.07 13.18 12.02
N GLU A 25 9.32 12.79 11.80
CA GLU A 25 9.83 12.54 10.46
C GLU A 25 9.27 11.20 9.95
N LYS A 26 8.46 11.25 8.88
CA LYS A 26 7.95 10.08 8.15
C LYS A 26 7.28 9.00 9.03
N PRO A 27 6.30 9.35 9.88
CA PRO A 27 5.61 8.37 10.70
C PRO A 27 4.94 7.28 9.83
N GLN A 28 5.03 6.03 10.26
CA GLN A 28 4.19 4.97 9.72
C GLN A 28 2.75 5.21 10.15
N GLY A 29 1.81 5.09 9.21
CA GLY A 29 0.38 5.07 9.52
C GLY A 29 -0.33 6.42 9.64
N ASP A 30 0.35 7.55 9.34
CA ASP A 30 -0.30 8.87 9.25
C ASP A 30 -1.07 9.08 7.92
N GLY A 31 -0.90 8.16 6.97
CA GLY A 31 -1.66 8.11 5.74
C GLY A 31 -2.88 7.20 5.86
N GLY A 32 -3.90 7.49 5.03
CA GLY A 32 -5.04 6.59 4.83
C GLY A 32 -4.61 5.21 4.34
N TRP A 33 -5.49 4.21 4.53
CA TRP A 33 -5.30 2.88 3.99
C TRP A 33 -5.36 2.92 2.46
N ILE A 34 -4.35 2.34 1.80
CA ILE A 34 -4.27 2.24 0.34
C ILE A 34 -4.35 0.79 -0.13
N ASN A 35 -4.62 0.61 -1.42
CA ASN A 35 -4.52 -0.69 -2.09
C ASN A 35 -3.04 -1.14 -2.15
N GLY A 36 -2.70 -2.22 -1.45
CA GLY A 36 -1.36 -2.82 -1.44
C GLY A 36 -1.14 -3.94 -2.46
N GLY A 37 -2.12 -4.20 -3.34
CA GLY A 37 -1.99 -5.08 -4.50
C GLY A 37 -2.22 -6.57 -4.26
N PHE A 38 -2.01 -7.10 -3.05
CA PHE A 38 -2.25 -8.53 -2.81
C PHE A 38 -3.77 -8.82 -2.73
N PHE A 39 -4.32 -9.48 -3.75
CA PHE A 39 -5.74 -9.85 -3.82
C PHE A 39 -5.96 -11.35 -3.62
N VAL A 40 -7.12 -11.67 -3.05
CA VAL A 40 -7.77 -12.98 -3.17
C VAL A 40 -9.08 -12.73 -3.89
N LEU A 41 -9.28 -13.37 -5.04
CA LEU A 41 -10.40 -13.10 -5.93
C LEU A 41 -11.16 -14.40 -6.21
N SER A 42 -12.49 -14.29 -6.27
CA SER A 42 -13.31 -15.31 -6.94
C SER A 42 -13.06 -15.23 -8.45
N PRO A 43 -13.05 -16.34 -9.20
CA PRO A 43 -12.97 -16.32 -10.66
C PRO A 43 -14.03 -15.44 -11.33
N LYS A 44 -15.21 -15.27 -10.70
CA LYS A 44 -16.28 -14.37 -11.15
C LYS A 44 -15.85 -12.89 -11.26
N ALA A 45 -14.75 -12.50 -10.61
CA ALA A 45 -14.21 -11.16 -10.77
C ALA A 45 -13.78 -10.85 -12.22
N MET A 46 -13.51 -11.89 -13.02
CA MET A 46 -13.24 -11.74 -14.45
C MET A 46 -14.46 -11.26 -15.25
N ASP A 47 -15.67 -11.44 -14.76
CA ASP A 47 -16.90 -10.95 -15.41
C ASP A 47 -16.93 -9.41 -15.46
N TYR A 48 -16.10 -8.76 -14.64
CA TYR A 48 -15.91 -7.31 -14.65
C TYR A 48 -14.82 -6.84 -15.63
N VAL A 49 -14.12 -7.74 -16.32
CA VAL A 49 -13.05 -7.41 -17.27
C VAL A 49 -13.59 -7.49 -18.69
N GLU A 50 -13.59 -6.36 -19.41
CA GLU A 50 -14.23 -6.24 -20.73
C GLU A 50 -13.29 -6.63 -21.89
N GLY A 51 -11.99 -6.65 -21.63
CA GLY A 51 -10.94 -6.95 -22.62
C GLY A 51 -9.58 -6.39 -22.19
N ASP A 52 -8.59 -6.50 -23.06
CA ASP A 52 -7.19 -6.19 -22.76
C ASP A 52 -6.93 -4.73 -22.34
N ASP A 53 -7.74 -3.79 -22.82
CA ASP A 53 -7.65 -2.37 -22.46
C ASP A 53 -8.24 -2.06 -21.07
N THR A 54 -8.77 -3.06 -20.37
CA THR A 54 -9.39 -2.86 -19.05
C THR A 54 -8.32 -2.62 -17.98
N VAL A 55 -8.32 -1.42 -17.43
CA VAL A 55 -7.51 -1.10 -16.24
C VAL A 55 -8.22 -1.60 -14.99
N TRP A 56 -7.66 -2.64 -14.36
CA TRP A 56 -8.20 -3.30 -13.17
C TRP A 56 -8.62 -2.31 -12.06
N GLU A 57 -7.79 -1.30 -11.80
CA GLU A 57 -8.00 -0.33 -10.72
C GLU A 57 -9.07 0.72 -10.99
N ARG A 58 -9.46 0.95 -12.26
CA ARG A 58 -10.42 2.00 -12.64
C ARG A 58 -11.80 1.48 -13.01
N GLY A 59 -11.89 0.24 -13.51
CA GLY A 59 -13.17 -0.35 -13.88
C GLY A 59 -13.59 -1.44 -12.89
N PRO A 60 -12.95 -2.61 -12.95
CA PRO A 60 -13.32 -3.75 -12.11
C PRO A 60 -13.37 -3.45 -10.61
N LEU A 61 -12.32 -2.85 -10.04
CA LEU A 61 -12.28 -2.59 -8.59
C LEU A 61 -13.34 -1.58 -8.13
N GLU A 62 -13.58 -0.52 -8.89
CA GLU A 62 -14.61 0.47 -8.55
C GLU A 62 -16.01 -0.16 -8.57
N ARG A 63 -16.31 -0.98 -9.59
CA ARG A 63 -17.58 -1.70 -9.70
C ARG A 63 -17.75 -2.74 -8.60
N LEU A 64 -16.73 -3.56 -8.34
CA LEU A 64 -16.75 -4.53 -7.24
C LEU A 64 -16.98 -3.85 -5.88
N ALA A 65 -16.42 -2.66 -5.67
CA ALA A 65 -16.67 -1.88 -4.46
C ALA A 65 -18.12 -1.36 -4.41
N ALA A 66 -18.62 -0.78 -5.50
CA ALA A 66 -19.99 -0.30 -5.61
C ALA A 66 -21.03 -1.42 -5.39
N ASP A 67 -20.74 -2.63 -5.87
CA ASP A 67 -21.58 -3.83 -5.72
C ASP A 67 -21.44 -4.52 -4.35
N GLY A 68 -20.61 -3.97 -3.44
CA GLY A 68 -20.36 -4.55 -2.12
C GLY A 68 -19.59 -5.87 -2.15
N GLN A 69 -18.94 -6.20 -3.27
CA GLN A 69 -18.16 -7.43 -3.48
C GLN A 69 -16.66 -7.25 -3.18
N LEU A 70 -16.22 -6.06 -2.77
CA LEU A 70 -14.84 -5.78 -2.40
C LEU A 70 -14.68 -5.64 -0.89
N SER A 71 -13.83 -6.48 -0.30
CA SER A 71 -13.42 -6.40 1.12
C SER A 71 -11.95 -6.04 1.28
N ALA A 72 -11.61 -5.38 2.38
CA ALA A 72 -10.24 -4.98 2.73
C ALA A 72 -9.65 -5.86 3.84
N PHE A 73 -8.52 -6.53 3.57
CA PHE A 73 -7.70 -7.17 4.58
C PHE A 73 -6.61 -6.18 5.04
N ARG A 74 -6.63 -5.76 6.31
CA ARG A 74 -5.68 -4.77 6.83
C ARG A 74 -4.35 -5.43 7.18
N HIS A 75 -3.30 -5.10 6.46
CA HIS A 75 -1.93 -5.54 6.74
C HIS A 75 -1.14 -4.41 7.41
N GLY A 76 -0.84 -4.59 8.70
CA GLY A 76 -0.04 -3.65 9.49
C GLY A 76 1.46 -3.98 9.53
N GLY A 77 1.90 -5.00 8.80
CA GLY A 77 3.29 -5.40 8.74
C GLY A 77 4.10 -4.63 7.70
N PHE A 78 5.30 -5.12 7.40
CA PHE A 78 6.14 -4.54 6.35
C PHE A 78 5.44 -4.63 4.98
N TRP A 79 5.38 -3.50 4.29
CA TRP A 79 4.98 -3.39 2.89
C TRP A 79 5.74 -2.23 2.26
N GLN A 80 6.31 -2.45 1.07
CA GLN A 80 7.11 -1.46 0.36
C GLN A 80 7.02 -1.73 -1.15
N PRO A 81 6.51 -0.78 -1.95
CA PRO A 81 6.59 -0.85 -3.40
C PRO A 81 7.99 -0.43 -3.89
N MET A 82 8.28 -0.69 -5.15
CA MET A 82 9.54 -0.30 -5.79
C MET A 82 9.24 0.55 -7.03
N ASP A 83 8.83 1.80 -6.80
CA ASP A 83 8.43 2.72 -7.89
C ASP A 83 9.58 3.63 -8.32
N THR A 84 10.55 3.86 -7.43
CA THR A 84 11.66 4.78 -7.65
C THR A 84 13.02 4.11 -7.41
N LEU A 85 14.09 4.73 -7.93
CA LEU A 85 15.47 4.29 -7.63
C LEU A 85 15.75 4.27 -6.13
N ARG A 86 15.16 5.20 -5.37
CA ARG A 86 15.31 5.23 -3.90
C ARG A 86 14.72 3.99 -3.25
N ASP A 87 13.55 3.54 -3.71
CA ASP A 87 12.91 2.33 -3.19
C ASP A 87 13.77 1.10 -3.50
N ARG A 88 14.33 1.02 -4.71
CA ARG A 88 15.27 -0.04 -5.08
C ARG A 88 16.47 -0.08 -4.12
N THR A 89 17.14 1.05 -3.92
CA THR A 89 18.31 1.14 -3.02
C THR A 89 17.94 0.72 -1.58
N LEU A 90 16.76 1.10 -1.10
CA LEU A 90 16.27 0.67 0.22
C LEU A 90 16.08 -0.86 0.28
N LEU A 91 15.38 -1.44 -0.69
CA LEU A 91 15.12 -2.87 -0.75
C LEU A 91 16.40 -3.68 -0.93
N GLU A 92 17.32 -3.24 -1.79
CA GLU A 92 18.64 -3.86 -1.97
C GLU A 92 19.45 -3.83 -0.67
N GLY A 93 19.42 -2.72 0.08
CA GLY A 93 20.10 -2.62 1.38
C GLY A 93 19.51 -3.55 2.44
N LEU A 94 18.19 -3.69 2.49
CA LEU A 94 17.52 -4.65 3.38
C LEU A 94 17.90 -6.09 3.03
N TRP A 95 17.94 -6.41 1.74
CA TRP A 95 18.37 -7.73 1.25
C TRP A 95 19.84 -8.02 1.59
N ALA A 96 20.75 -7.14 1.21
CA ALA A 96 22.20 -7.32 1.41
C ALA A 96 22.59 -7.42 2.89
N SER A 97 21.85 -6.76 3.78
CA SER A 97 22.07 -6.85 5.23
C SER A 97 21.46 -8.10 5.89
N GLY A 98 20.76 -8.95 5.13
CA GLY A 98 20.07 -10.12 5.67
C GLY A 98 18.85 -9.79 6.54
N ARG A 99 18.32 -8.57 6.42
CA ARG A 99 17.20 -8.06 7.24
C ARG A 99 15.93 -7.81 6.42
N ALA A 100 15.82 -8.39 5.24
CA ALA A 100 14.66 -8.28 4.37
C ALA A 100 13.43 -8.92 5.01
N PRO A 101 12.42 -8.15 5.47
CA PRO A 101 11.28 -8.72 6.20
C PRO A 101 10.38 -9.61 5.32
N TRP A 102 10.47 -9.45 4.00
CA TRP A 102 9.74 -10.28 3.04
C TRP A 102 10.40 -11.63 2.76
N LYS A 103 11.68 -11.84 3.14
CA LYS A 103 12.36 -13.12 2.98
C LYS A 103 11.96 -14.05 4.14
N VAL A 104 10.86 -14.78 3.96
CA VAL A 104 10.30 -15.72 4.96
C VAL A 104 10.69 -17.18 4.70
N TRP A 105 11.58 -17.41 3.74
CA TRP A 105 12.08 -18.73 3.34
C TRP A 105 13.57 -18.88 3.66
N GLU A 106 14.02 -20.14 3.72
CA GLU A 106 15.43 -20.50 3.87
C GLU A 106 16.21 -20.33 2.55
#